data_AF-X0UWD6-F1
#
_entry.id   AF-X0UWD6-F1
#
_cell.length_a   1.000
_cell.length_b   1.000
_cell.length_c   1.000
_cell.angle_alpha   90.00
_cell.angle_beta   90.00
_cell.angle_gamma   90.00
#
_symmetry.space_group_name_H-M   'P 1'
#
loop_
_entity.id
_entity.type
_entity.pdbx_description
1 polymer ?
#
loop_
_entity_poly.entity_id
_entity_poly.type
_entity_poly.pdbx_seq_one_letter_code
_entity_poly.pdbx_strand_id
1 'polypeptide(L)'
;FGKIFFDPDGDGKNYVEVHVNALNKVDDGYLEYPYLIKGKEHGWKTGYDYDGLKTAVFVDGTVNDQSGAFDKGWSIEAAFPWECLEPFIKGNCPPDFGDTWRAHIGRVWKRHPGGQNYYYTWPVIGFVDCHILNRWGYITFAKEIPEIEY
;
A
#
# COMPACT_ATOMS: atom_id res chain seq x y z
N PHE A 1 5.39 -9.71 -2.32
CA PHE A 1 4.17 -8.97 -2.72
C PHE A 1 4.43 -7.48 -2.55
N GLY A 2 3.74 -6.65 -3.31
CA GLY A 2 3.72 -5.20 -3.12
C GLY A 2 2.70 -4.83 -2.05
N LYS A 3 2.93 -3.70 -1.40
CA LYS A 3 2.07 -3.13 -0.37
C LYS A 3 1.73 -1.69 -0.74
N ILE A 4 0.47 -1.32 -0.57
CA ILE A 4 -0.06 0.02 -0.81
C ILE A 4 -0.87 0.39 0.43
N PHE A 5 -0.53 1.51 1.06
CA PHE A 5 -1.22 2.03 2.21
C PHE A 5 -1.58 3.49 2.04
N PHE A 6 -2.76 3.85 2.53
CA PHE A 6 -3.22 5.24 2.61
C PHE A 6 -3.80 5.50 4.00
N ASP A 7 -3.47 6.66 4.56
CA ASP A 7 -4.13 7.26 5.71
C ASP A 7 -4.73 8.58 5.18
N PRO A 8 -5.94 8.53 4.59
CA PRO A 8 -6.47 9.61 3.77
C PRO A 8 -6.77 10.89 4.56
N ASP A 9 -7.21 10.76 5.81
CA ASP A 9 -7.48 11.92 6.67
C ASP A 9 -6.30 12.31 7.58
N GLY A 10 -5.25 11.49 7.60
CA GLY A 10 -4.01 11.74 8.34
C GLY A 10 -4.12 11.58 9.86
N ASP A 11 -5.26 11.09 10.38
CA ASP A 11 -5.52 10.97 11.82
C ASP A 11 -4.92 9.69 12.44
N GLY A 12 -4.43 8.79 11.58
CA GLY A 12 -3.79 7.55 11.94
C GLY A 12 -4.75 6.41 12.27
N LYS A 13 -6.02 6.53 11.94
CA LYS A 13 -7.09 5.54 12.13
C LYS A 13 -7.72 5.19 10.80
N ASN A 14 -8.38 4.04 10.78
CA ASN A 14 -9.04 3.48 9.60
C ASN A 14 -8.18 3.56 8.33
N TYR A 15 -6.87 3.35 8.44
CA TYR A 15 -5.99 3.48 7.30
C TYR A 15 -6.05 2.21 6.44
N VAL A 16 -6.00 2.43 5.13
CA VAL A 16 -6.12 1.42 4.07
C VAL A 16 -4.84 0.59 3.99
N GLU A 17 -5.00 -0.72 3.80
CA GLU A 17 -3.92 -1.66 3.50
C GLU A 17 -4.33 -2.57 2.34
N VAL A 18 -3.57 -2.54 1.26
CA VAL A 18 -3.74 -3.44 0.11
C VAL A 18 -2.41 -4.09 -0.25
N HIS A 19 -2.43 -5.40 -0.37
CA HIS A 19 -1.32 -6.22 -0.81
C HIS A 19 -1.65 -6.86 -2.15
N VAL A 20 -0.71 -6.79 -3.10
CA VAL A 20 -0.84 -7.47 -4.40
C VAL A 20 0.40 -8.32 -4.63
N ASN A 21 0.23 -9.61 -4.92
CA ASN A 21 1.35 -10.50 -5.25
C ASN A 21 1.60 -10.60 -6.76
N ALA A 22 2.69 -11.24 -7.16
CA ALA A 22 3.08 -11.38 -8.57
C ALA A 22 2.12 -12.23 -9.43
N LEU A 23 1.13 -12.89 -8.81
CA LEU A 23 0.05 -13.63 -9.47
C LEU A 23 -1.26 -12.83 -9.53
N ASN A 24 -1.19 -11.51 -9.29
CA ASN A 24 -2.35 -10.61 -9.20
C ASN A 24 -3.39 -11.08 -8.16
N LYS A 25 -2.95 -11.66 -7.04
CA LYS A 25 -3.83 -11.94 -5.90
C LYS A 25 -3.76 -10.78 -4.91
N VAL A 26 -4.94 -10.32 -4.54
CA VAL A 26 -5.16 -9.24 -3.59
C VAL A 26 -5.41 -9.83 -2.21
N ASP A 27 -4.79 -9.21 -1.21
CA ASP A 27 -5.12 -9.36 0.21
C ASP A 27 -5.28 -7.94 0.75
N ASP A 28 -6.46 -7.63 1.28
CA ASP A 28 -6.84 -6.26 1.61
C ASP A 28 -7.49 -6.15 2.98
N GLY A 29 -7.48 -4.93 3.49
CA GLY A 29 -8.10 -4.59 4.75
C GLY A 29 -7.86 -3.14 5.12
N TYR A 30 -8.25 -2.79 6.33
CA TYR A 30 -7.91 -1.52 6.94
C TYR A 30 -7.67 -1.71 8.44
N LEU A 31 -7.06 -0.72 9.07
CA LEU A 31 -6.78 -0.75 10.49
C LEU A 31 -7.45 0.40 11.22
N GLU A 32 -8.35 0.08 12.14
CA GLU A 32 -9.11 1.07 12.92
C GLU A 32 -8.21 1.93 13.81
N TYR A 33 -7.07 1.39 14.29
CA TYR A 33 -6.10 2.11 15.12
C TYR A 33 -4.66 1.67 14.84
N PRO A 34 -3.64 2.49 15.20
CA PRO A 34 -2.24 2.09 15.11
C PRO A 34 -1.90 0.88 16.01
N TYR A 35 -0.97 0.03 15.56
CA TYR A 35 -0.52 -1.17 16.27
C TYR A 35 0.03 -0.91 17.68
N LEU A 36 0.51 0.30 17.96
CA LEU A 36 1.14 0.65 19.24
C LEU A 36 0.16 0.81 20.41
N ILE A 37 -1.16 0.74 20.18
CA ILE A 37 -2.15 0.78 21.26
C ILE A 37 -2.21 -0.58 21.96
N LYS A 38 -1.44 -0.74 23.05
CA LYS A 38 -1.49 -1.93 23.93
C LYS A 38 -2.91 -2.24 24.38
N GLY A 39 -3.32 -3.51 24.26
CA GLY A 39 -4.56 -4.04 24.85
C GLY A 39 -5.79 -3.98 23.93
N LYS A 40 -5.68 -3.44 22.72
CA LYS A 40 -6.68 -3.65 21.67
C LYS A 40 -6.15 -4.72 20.73
N GLU A 41 -6.93 -5.80 20.50
CA GLU A 41 -6.68 -6.68 19.35
C GLU A 41 -6.50 -5.81 18.12
N HIS A 42 -5.55 -6.18 17.25
CA HIS A 42 -4.79 -5.35 16.30
C HIS A 42 -5.57 -4.43 15.32
N GLY A 43 -6.87 -4.19 15.49
CA GLY A 43 -7.69 -3.25 14.73
C GLY A 43 -7.84 -3.63 13.26
N TRP A 44 -7.20 -4.72 12.83
CA TRP A 44 -7.14 -5.14 11.45
C TRP A 44 -8.44 -5.79 11.03
N LYS A 45 -9.07 -5.17 10.05
CA LYS A 45 -10.27 -5.66 9.39
C LYS A 45 -9.85 -6.21 8.05
N THR A 46 -9.59 -7.51 8.01
CA THR A 46 -9.14 -8.24 6.82
C THR A 46 -10.32 -8.61 5.91
N GLY A 47 -10.02 -8.81 4.63
CA GLY A 47 -11.02 -9.23 3.63
C GLY A 47 -12.13 -8.20 3.52
N TYR A 48 -11.75 -6.92 3.50
CA TYR A 48 -12.70 -5.82 3.38
C TYR A 48 -13.37 -5.83 2.02
N ASP A 49 -12.63 -6.26 0.98
CA ASP A 49 -13.07 -6.33 -0.42
C ASP A 49 -13.48 -4.94 -0.94
N TYR A 50 -12.47 -4.10 -1.22
CA TYR A 50 -12.69 -2.73 -1.69
C TYR A 50 -13.49 -2.73 -2.99
N ASP A 51 -14.75 -2.29 -2.94
CA ASP A 51 -15.65 -2.37 -4.09
C ASP A 51 -15.08 -1.64 -5.31
N GLY A 52 -15.06 -2.36 -6.44
CA GLY A 52 -14.51 -1.85 -7.70
C GLY A 52 -12.99 -1.66 -7.76
N LEU A 53 -12.22 -2.06 -6.74
CA LEU A 53 -10.75 -2.09 -6.80
C LEU A 53 -10.30 -2.91 -8.01
N LYS A 54 -9.44 -2.33 -8.85
CA LYS A 54 -8.86 -3.00 -10.01
C LYS A 54 -7.36 -3.13 -9.83
N THR A 55 -6.83 -4.32 -10.04
CA THR A 55 -5.38 -4.56 -10.05
C THR A 55 -4.98 -5.35 -11.28
N ALA A 56 -3.80 -5.02 -11.81
CA ALA A 56 -3.13 -5.77 -12.85
C ALA A 56 -1.66 -5.97 -12.47
N VAL A 57 -1.10 -7.10 -12.91
CA VAL A 57 0.31 -7.42 -12.74
C VAL A 57 0.90 -7.81 -14.08
N PHE A 58 2.03 -7.22 -14.40
CA PHE A 58 2.87 -7.63 -15.52
C PHE A 58 4.15 -8.25 -14.99
N VAL A 59 4.52 -9.43 -15.51
CA VAL A 59 5.74 -10.15 -15.14
C VAL A 59 6.64 -10.23 -16.37
N ASP A 60 7.85 -9.69 -16.26
CA ASP A 60 8.93 -9.85 -17.26
C ASP A 60 9.94 -10.85 -16.71
N GLY A 61 9.60 -12.13 -16.85
CA GLY A 61 10.33 -13.26 -16.29
C GLY A 61 9.39 -14.39 -15.85
N THR A 62 9.80 -15.08 -14.80
CA THR A 62 9.13 -16.23 -14.21
C THR A 62 8.60 -15.91 -12.81
N VAL A 63 7.62 -16.68 -12.34
CA VAL A 63 7.09 -16.57 -10.97
C VAL A 63 7.34 -17.88 -10.23
N ASN A 64 7.99 -17.78 -9.07
CA ASN A 64 8.35 -18.91 -8.21
C ASN A 64 9.22 -19.98 -8.89
N ASP A 65 9.98 -19.62 -9.93
CA ASP A 65 10.99 -20.50 -10.51
C ASP A 65 12.36 -20.24 -9.86
N GLN A 66 13.01 -21.31 -9.41
CA GLN A 66 14.35 -21.27 -8.81
C GLN A 66 15.41 -21.92 -9.70
N SER A 67 15.06 -22.27 -10.94
CA SER A 67 15.94 -22.91 -11.94
C SER A 67 17.16 -22.06 -12.32
N GLY A 68 17.15 -20.76 -12.01
CA GLY A 68 18.18 -19.80 -12.40
C GLY A 68 17.85 -19.04 -13.69
N ALA A 69 16.58 -19.04 -14.11
CA ALA A 69 16.08 -18.15 -15.16
C ALA A 69 16.41 -16.68 -14.86
N PHE A 70 16.66 -15.90 -15.90
CA PHE A 70 16.87 -14.46 -15.77
C PHE A 70 15.52 -13.74 -15.74
N ASP A 71 15.20 -13.14 -14.59
CA ASP A 71 13.98 -12.35 -14.39
C ASP A 71 14.33 -10.86 -14.28
N LYS A 72 13.67 -10.01 -15.07
CA LYS A 72 13.86 -8.54 -14.97
C LYS A 72 13.03 -7.95 -13.85
N GLY A 73 11.85 -8.50 -13.60
CA GLY A 73 10.98 -8.08 -12.52
C GLY A 73 9.50 -8.17 -12.86
N TRP A 74 8.70 -7.47 -12.08
CA TRP A 74 7.26 -7.39 -12.26
C TRP A 74 6.77 -6.03 -11.75
N SER A 75 5.65 -5.56 -12.29
CA SER A 75 4.98 -4.34 -11.88
C SER A 75 3.57 -4.62 -11.38
N ILE A 76 3.06 -3.71 -10.55
CA ILE A 76 1.66 -3.65 -10.13
C ILE A 76 1.09 -2.35 -10.68
N GLU A 77 -0.11 -2.44 -11.23
CA GLU A 77 -0.98 -1.28 -11.46
C GLU A 77 -2.25 -1.49 -10.63
N ALA A 78 -2.68 -0.45 -9.91
CA ALA A 78 -3.86 -0.49 -9.06
C ALA A 78 -4.68 0.79 -9.25
N ALA A 79 -5.99 0.63 -9.40
CA ALA A 79 -6.95 1.73 -9.48
C ALA A 79 -7.98 1.57 -8.36
N PHE A 80 -8.05 2.58 -7.51
CA PHE A 80 -8.99 2.69 -6.40
C PHE A 80 -10.10 3.64 -6.80
N PRO A 81 -11.35 3.16 -6.99
CA PRO A 81 -12.50 4.05 -7.08
C PRO A 81 -12.60 4.92 -5.81
N TRP A 82 -13.07 6.15 -5.96
CA TRP A 82 -13.20 7.05 -4.81
C TRP A 82 -14.23 6.53 -3.81
N GLU A 83 -15.28 5.89 -4.32
CA GLU A 83 -16.38 5.32 -3.56
C GLU A 83 -15.89 4.26 -2.55
N CYS A 84 -14.87 3.47 -2.90
CA CYS A 84 -14.32 2.47 -1.97
C CYS A 84 -13.43 3.08 -0.88
N LEU A 85 -12.97 4.32 -1.08
CA LEU A 85 -12.15 5.07 -0.13
C LEU A 85 -12.95 6.05 0.73
N GLU A 86 -14.16 6.41 0.32
CA GLU A 86 -15.05 7.37 1.00
C GLU A 86 -15.18 7.12 2.51
N PRO A 87 -15.35 5.87 3.01
CA PRO A 87 -15.46 5.62 4.46
C PRO A 87 -14.22 6.01 5.27
N PHE A 88 -13.08 6.17 4.62
CA PHE A 88 -11.77 6.44 5.22
C PHE A 88 -11.33 7.91 5.06
N ILE A 89 -12.14 8.73 4.40
CA ILE A 89 -11.84 10.13 4.11
C ILE A 89 -12.72 11.01 5.00
N LYS A 90 -12.10 11.93 5.75
CA LYS A 90 -12.82 13.05 6.37
C LYS A 90 -12.70 14.28 5.49
N GLY A 91 -13.78 14.64 4.82
CA GLY A 91 -13.82 15.79 3.92
C GLY A 91 -14.32 15.40 2.53
N ASN A 92 -13.71 15.98 1.51
CA ASN A 92 -14.13 15.78 0.13
C ASN A 92 -13.68 14.43 -0.41
N CYS A 93 -14.61 13.72 -1.06
CA CYS A 93 -14.36 12.49 -1.79
C CYS A 93 -15.02 12.64 -3.18
N PRO A 94 -14.25 12.73 -4.28
CA PRO A 94 -12.79 12.71 -4.35
C PRO A 94 -12.13 13.89 -3.61
N PRO A 95 -10.85 13.75 -3.20
CA PRO A 95 -10.07 14.86 -2.65
C PRO A 95 -10.00 16.04 -3.61
N ASP A 96 -10.03 17.25 -3.06
CA ASP A 96 -9.77 18.46 -3.82
C ASP A 96 -8.27 18.60 -4.13
N PHE A 97 -7.96 19.41 -5.13
CA PHE A 97 -6.57 19.78 -5.39
C PHE A 97 -5.97 20.53 -4.19
N GLY A 98 -4.81 20.08 -3.74
CA GLY A 98 -4.13 20.55 -2.53
C GLY A 98 -4.35 19.67 -1.31
N ASP A 99 -5.37 18.80 -1.32
CA ASP A 99 -5.55 17.82 -0.26
C ASP A 99 -4.34 16.88 -0.21
N THR A 100 -3.97 16.51 1.01
CA THR A 100 -2.77 15.72 1.27
C THR A 100 -3.10 14.53 2.13
N TRP A 101 -2.71 13.35 1.66
CA TRP A 101 -2.84 12.10 2.40
C TRP A 101 -1.48 11.61 2.87
N ARG A 102 -1.48 10.77 3.89
CA ARG A 102 -0.31 9.95 4.22
C ARG A 102 -0.33 8.67 3.40
N ALA A 103 0.83 8.25 2.92
CA ALA A 103 0.96 7.05 2.11
C ALA A 103 2.25 6.28 2.37
N HIS A 104 2.18 4.97 2.20
CA HIS A 104 3.32 4.08 2.19
C HIS A 104 3.15 3.07 1.05
N ILE A 105 4.16 2.97 0.20
CA ILE A 105 4.25 1.96 -0.86
C ILE A 105 5.48 1.10 -0.57
N GLY A 106 5.35 -0.21 -0.65
CA GLY A 106 6.47 -1.08 -0.37
C GLY A 106 6.44 -2.41 -1.10
N ARG A 107 7.51 -3.19 -0.93
CA ARG A 107 7.64 -4.56 -1.41
C ARG A 107 8.24 -5.41 -0.32
N VAL A 108 7.60 -6.55 -0.07
CA VAL A 108 8.17 -7.65 0.71
C VAL A 108 8.62 -8.73 -0.26
N TRP A 109 9.90 -9.09 -0.19
CA TRP A 109 10.48 -10.17 -0.98
C TRP A 109 11.11 -11.23 -0.08
N LYS A 110 11.01 -12.48 -0.52
CA LYS A 110 11.67 -13.65 0.08
C LYS A 110 12.31 -14.46 -1.03
N ARG A 111 13.44 -15.12 -0.74
CA ARG A 111 14.10 -16.03 -1.68
C ARG A 111 13.37 -17.37 -1.84
N HIS A 112 12.78 -17.88 -0.76
CA HIS A 112 12.03 -19.14 -0.72
C HIS A 112 10.94 -19.07 0.37
N PRO A 113 9.92 -19.94 0.33
CA PRO A 113 8.94 -20.06 1.40
C PRO A 113 9.62 -20.30 2.76
N GLY A 114 9.21 -19.55 3.79
CA GLY A 114 9.83 -19.61 5.13
C GLY A 114 11.17 -18.84 5.27
N GLY A 115 11.73 -18.32 4.18
CA GLY A 115 12.97 -17.53 4.22
C GLY A 115 12.79 -16.11 4.79
N GLN A 116 13.93 -15.44 4.99
CA GLN A 116 14.01 -14.06 5.48
C GLN A 116 13.24 -13.09 4.57
N ASN A 117 12.53 -12.15 5.21
CA ASN A 117 11.91 -11.02 4.52
C ASN A 117 12.94 -9.93 4.24
N TYR A 118 12.89 -9.40 3.02
CA TYR A 118 13.53 -8.16 2.60
C TYR A 118 12.45 -7.13 2.29
N TYR A 119 12.63 -5.92 2.81
CA TYR A 119 11.66 -4.83 2.73
C TYR A 119 12.24 -3.68 1.93
N TYR A 120 11.46 -3.19 0.98
CA TYR A 120 11.74 -2.00 0.19
C TYR A 120 10.55 -1.07 0.37
N THR A 121 10.76 0.18 0.77
CA THR A 121 9.66 1.08 1.10
C THR A 121 9.90 2.49 0.57
N TRP A 122 8.83 3.13 0.12
CA TRP A 122 8.71 4.57 0.04
C TRP A 122 7.61 5.02 1.03
N PRO A 123 7.90 5.99 1.91
CA PRO A 123 9.24 6.51 2.18
C PRO A 123 10.12 5.48 2.90
N VAL A 124 11.36 5.85 3.21
CA VAL A 124 12.20 5.04 4.11
C VAL A 124 11.63 5.11 5.52
N ILE A 125 11.07 4.00 6.02
CA ILE A 125 10.54 3.93 7.38
C ILE A 125 11.67 3.71 8.40
N GLY A 126 12.63 2.84 8.09
CA GLY A 126 13.78 2.54 8.97
C GLY A 126 13.48 1.56 10.12
N PHE A 127 12.31 0.91 10.11
CA PHE A 127 11.89 -0.10 11.08
C PHE A 127 11.24 -1.28 10.35
N VAL A 128 11.34 -2.48 10.93
CA VAL A 128 10.61 -3.67 10.46
C VAL A 128 9.17 -3.65 10.99
N ASP A 129 8.49 -2.54 10.74
CA ASP A 129 7.10 -2.30 11.10
C ASP A 129 6.53 -1.24 10.13
N CYS A 130 5.62 -1.65 9.26
CA CYS A 130 4.99 -0.77 8.28
C CYS A 130 3.87 0.09 8.86
N HIS A 131 3.44 -0.16 10.10
CA HIS A 131 2.30 0.50 10.76
C HIS A 131 2.73 1.69 11.65
N ILE A 132 3.91 2.25 11.37
CA ILE A 132 4.41 3.47 11.99
C ILE A 132 4.01 4.69 11.13
N LEU A 133 2.75 5.11 11.23
CA LEU A 133 2.14 6.08 10.31
C LEU A 133 2.82 7.46 10.31
N ASN A 134 3.44 7.88 11.42
CA ASN A 134 4.18 9.16 11.46
C ASN A 134 5.48 9.16 10.64
N ARG A 135 5.85 8.00 10.07
CA ARG A 135 6.97 7.84 9.14
C ARG A 135 6.53 7.65 7.69
N TRP A 136 5.23 7.65 7.43
CA TRP A 136 4.71 7.59 6.07
C TRP A 136 4.97 8.89 5.32
N GLY A 137 4.96 8.77 3.99
CA GLY A 137 5.16 9.89 3.10
C GLY A 137 3.87 10.68 2.97
N TYR A 138 3.95 11.80 2.27
CA TYR A 138 2.77 12.59 1.93
C TYR A 138 2.57 12.53 0.42
N ILE A 139 1.33 12.30 -0.01
CA ILE A 139 0.89 12.52 -1.39
C ILE A 139 -0.05 13.70 -1.40
N THR A 140 0.15 14.62 -2.35
CA THR A 140 -0.72 15.79 -2.53
C THR A 140 -1.41 15.68 -3.87
N PHE A 141 -2.74 15.81 -3.88
CA PHE A 141 -3.53 15.78 -5.12
C PHE A 141 -3.32 17.08 -5.87
N ALA A 142 -2.75 16.99 -7.07
CA ALA A 142 -2.42 18.15 -7.88
C ALA A 142 -3.34 18.24 -9.10
N LYS A 143 -3.73 19.47 -9.46
CA LYS A 143 -4.49 19.73 -10.69
C LYS A 143 -3.67 19.46 -11.94
N GLU A 144 -2.39 19.79 -11.85
CA GLU A 144 -1.40 19.65 -12.90
C GLU A 144 -0.18 18.97 -12.29
N ILE A 145 0.51 18.14 -13.06
CA ILE A 145 1.76 17.53 -12.61
C ILE A 145 2.77 18.67 -12.49
N PRO A 146 3.34 18.94 -11.30
CA PRO A 146 4.34 19.99 -11.16
C PRO A 146 5.53 19.69 -12.08
N GLU A 147 6.06 20.71 -12.74
CA GLU A 147 7.35 20.59 -13.42
C GLU A 147 8.41 20.24 -12.37
N ILE A 148 8.95 19.02 -12.44
CA ILE A 148 10.05 18.60 -11.59
C ILE A 148 11.34 19.00 -12.31
N GLU A 149 11.95 20.11 -11.89
CA GLU A 149 13.33 20.41 -12.29
C GLU A 149 14.26 19.40 -11.60
N TYR A 150 15.03 18.67 -12.40
CA TYR A 150 16.06 17.72 -11.94
C TYR A 150 17.44 18.36 -11.92
#